data_AF-A0A7C4TXK1-F1
#
_entry.id   AF-A0A7C4TXK1-F1
#
_cell.length_a   1.000
_cell.length_b   1.000
_cell.length_c   1.000
_cell.angle_alpha   90.00
_cell.angle_beta   90.00
_cell.angle_gamma   90.00
#
_symmetry.space_group_name_H-M   'P 1'
#
loop_
_entity.id
_entity.type
_entity.pdbx_description
1 polymer ?
#
loop_
_entity_poly.entity_id
_entity_poly.type
_entity_poly.pdbx_seq_one_letter_code
_entity_poly.pdbx_strand_id
1 'polypeptide(L)'
;MRVEVFDIPIDNLSKDEAVRLIEYLLQEEGPHFGVAINPEKALKAYKDPELLQIIKDADLDFVDGVGIIFASSIFKGIKIKERITGIDLFSELLKVAEEKRLKVFFLGTKEESLKKAIENIKKEYPSLEIAGYQNGYYEDEHMVVHKIRESGAQILFVGMGTPKQEKFIYKNLHELGVKFAMGVGGTFNVYAQEFKRAPGFIQQMGLEWFYRFLLDPKRLPRILTLPGFLYEAYKRRYKEKSEINFLGITVSNRSIEENLKIVENFIEEKTFHLIVTINGEMLSRTVSDKEFLNILRGAHLVIPDGIGVVLGARRFGERITHRIPGIEFAWELLRLSEQRQYKVFFLGAKREVLEKAIMKIKEQFPALKIAGYHEGYFVEESAVREMVRNASPEILLVGMGGIRQEKWIVKNRDLNIPINIGIGGSFDVWSGKVKRAPAWVRKIGIEWLYRAVVQPERLGRLKNILVLSFKLLLGRIDE
;
A
#
# COMPACT_ATOMS: atom_id res chain seq x y z
N MET A 1 15.55 -6.92 -14.35
CA MET A 1 14.09 -6.69 -14.22
C MET A 1 13.91 -5.74 -13.05
N ARG A 2 13.56 -4.49 -13.33
CA ARG A 2 13.32 -3.46 -12.31
C ARG A 2 11.98 -3.72 -11.64
N VAL A 3 11.95 -3.73 -10.32
CA VAL A 3 10.77 -3.97 -9.48
C VAL A 3 10.60 -2.82 -8.51
N GLU A 4 9.37 -2.45 -8.20
CA GLU A 4 9.10 -1.42 -7.20
C GLU A 4 8.86 -2.07 -5.84
N VAL A 5 9.65 -1.69 -4.84
CA VAL A 5 9.54 -2.18 -3.47
C VAL A 5 9.34 -1.00 -2.51
N PHE A 6 8.14 -0.91 -1.94
CA PHE A 6 7.74 0.16 -1.01
C PHE A 6 7.91 1.57 -1.60
N ASP A 7 7.47 1.78 -2.85
CA ASP A 7 7.58 3.03 -3.59
C ASP A 7 9.00 3.41 -4.04
N ILE A 8 9.97 2.47 -3.92
CA ILE A 8 11.35 2.65 -4.36
C ILE A 8 11.66 1.64 -5.47
N PRO A 9 12.16 2.09 -6.63
CA PRO A 9 12.62 1.18 -7.67
C PRO A 9 13.89 0.43 -7.25
N ILE A 10 13.96 -0.84 -7.62
CA ILE A 10 15.08 -1.74 -7.34
C ILE A 10 15.31 -2.63 -8.54
N ASP A 11 16.56 -2.77 -8.96
CA ASP A 11 16.99 -3.74 -9.95
C ASP A 11 17.29 -5.08 -9.28
N ASN A 12 16.43 -6.07 -9.56
CA ASN A 12 16.59 -7.43 -9.03
C ASN A 12 17.61 -8.23 -9.85
N LEU A 13 18.88 -7.84 -9.72
CA LEU A 13 20.02 -8.37 -10.47
C LEU A 13 21.00 -9.11 -9.53
N SER A 14 21.76 -10.06 -10.07
CA SER A 14 22.99 -10.53 -9.44
C SER A 14 24.12 -9.50 -9.63
N LYS A 15 25.21 -9.61 -8.86
CA LYS A 15 26.38 -8.74 -9.00
C LYS A 15 26.93 -8.80 -10.43
N ASP A 16 27.07 -9.99 -11.00
CA ASP A 16 27.56 -10.17 -12.37
C ASP A 16 26.60 -9.58 -13.41
N GLU A 17 25.29 -9.68 -13.19
CA GLU A 17 24.28 -9.02 -14.04
C GLU A 17 24.38 -7.49 -13.95
N ALA A 18 24.62 -6.94 -12.75
CA ALA A 18 24.81 -5.50 -12.56
C ALA A 18 26.11 -4.99 -13.22
N VAL A 19 27.22 -5.73 -13.10
CA VAL A 19 28.48 -5.40 -13.79
C VAL A 19 28.26 -5.41 -15.31
N ARG A 20 27.64 -6.45 -15.87
CA ARG A 20 27.33 -6.51 -17.32
C ARG A 20 26.44 -5.36 -17.77
N LEU A 21 25.46 -4.97 -16.96
CA LEU A 21 24.63 -3.80 -17.26
C LEU A 21 25.47 -2.53 -17.31
N ILE A 22 26.36 -2.31 -16.33
CA ILE A 22 27.24 -1.12 -16.31
C ILE A 22 28.18 -1.14 -17.52
N GLU A 23 28.75 -2.30 -17.87
CA GLU A 23 29.58 -2.43 -19.08
C GLU A 23 28.84 -2.07 -20.36
N TYR A 24 27.55 -2.43 -20.46
CA TYR A 24 26.67 -2.00 -21.54
C TYR A 24 26.42 -0.49 -21.51
N LEU A 25 26.07 0.08 -20.35
CA LEU A 25 25.87 1.53 -20.19
C LEU A 25 27.14 2.35 -20.52
N LEU A 26 28.34 1.80 -20.30
CA LEU A 26 29.60 2.44 -20.70
C LEU A 26 29.79 2.52 -22.23
N GLN A 27 29.02 1.77 -23.01
CA GLN A 27 29.04 1.78 -24.48
C GLN A 27 27.96 2.69 -25.07
N GLU A 28 26.86 2.90 -24.36
CA GLU A 28 25.74 3.76 -24.76
C GLU A 28 26.14 5.25 -24.85
N GLU A 29 25.28 6.02 -25.53
CA GLU A 29 25.41 7.46 -25.59
C GLU A 29 24.83 8.13 -24.35
N GLY A 30 25.60 9.07 -23.78
CA GLY A 30 25.18 9.86 -22.63
C GLY A 30 25.72 9.32 -21.30
N PRO A 31 25.54 10.11 -20.23
CA PRO A 31 25.98 9.75 -18.89
C PRO A 31 24.91 8.93 -18.16
N HIS A 32 25.35 7.88 -17.48
CA HIS A 32 24.50 7.03 -16.65
C HIS A 32 24.93 7.09 -15.17
N PHE A 33 24.03 6.74 -14.26
CA PHE A 33 24.37 6.66 -12.84
C PHE A 33 23.66 5.55 -12.08
N GLY A 34 24.37 5.03 -11.08
CA GLY A 34 23.88 3.96 -10.21
C GLY A 34 23.73 4.40 -8.75
N VAL A 35 22.69 3.89 -8.10
CA VAL A 35 22.36 4.18 -6.70
C VAL A 35 22.27 2.90 -5.87
N ALA A 36 23.03 2.86 -4.77
CA ALA A 36 22.95 1.79 -3.78
C ALA A 36 21.72 1.97 -2.87
N ILE A 37 20.72 1.09 -2.95
CA ILE A 37 19.51 1.16 -2.12
C ILE A 37 19.69 0.41 -0.80
N ASN A 38 19.50 1.13 0.31
CA ASN A 38 19.53 0.58 1.67
C ASN A 38 18.42 1.21 2.55
N PRO A 39 18.13 0.65 3.74
CA PRO A 39 17.05 1.13 4.60
C PRO A 39 17.16 2.62 4.99
N GLU A 40 18.37 3.11 5.24
CA GLU A 40 18.60 4.52 5.61
C GLU A 40 18.25 5.44 4.44
N LYS A 41 18.69 5.10 3.21
CA LYS A 41 18.40 5.85 1.99
C LYS A 41 16.91 5.85 1.66
N ALA A 42 16.26 4.69 1.80
CA ALA A 42 14.82 4.56 1.61
C ALA A 42 14.03 5.51 2.53
N LEU A 43 14.37 5.53 3.82
CA LEU A 43 13.72 6.43 4.78
C LEU A 43 13.97 7.91 4.49
N LYS A 44 15.16 8.27 4.01
CA LYS A 44 15.45 9.64 3.57
C LYS A 44 14.61 10.00 2.34
N ALA A 45 14.52 9.12 1.36
CA ALA A 45 13.73 9.34 0.13
C ALA A 45 12.24 9.56 0.43
N TYR A 46 11.68 8.86 1.43
CA TYR A 46 10.28 9.11 1.85
C TYR A 46 10.04 10.51 2.44
N LYS A 47 11.09 11.20 2.87
CA LYS A 47 11.03 12.55 3.45
C LYS A 47 11.55 13.64 2.51
N ASP A 48 12.21 13.25 1.42
CA ASP A 48 12.88 14.12 0.48
C ASP A 48 12.42 13.77 -0.95
N PRO A 49 11.39 14.47 -1.47
CA PRO A 49 10.86 14.21 -2.81
C PRO A 49 11.90 14.33 -3.92
N GLU A 50 12.89 15.21 -3.76
CA GLU A 50 14.00 15.38 -4.71
C GLU A 50 14.85 14.10 -4.74
N LEU A 51 15.24 13.58 -3.57
CA LEU A 51 16.00 12.32 -3.50
C LEU A 51 15.20 11.14 -4.07
N LEU A 52 13.90 11.06 -3.82
CA LEU A 52 13.07 10.01 -4.38
C LEU A 52 13.01 10.07 -5.91
N GLN A 53 12.95 11.28 -6.48
CA GLN A 53 12.99 11.47 -7.92
C GLN A 53 14.34 11.06 -8.51
N ILE A 54 15.45 11.46 -7.87
CA ILE A 54 16.80 11.04 -8.28
C ILE A 54 16.94 9.51 -8.34
N ILE A 55 16.39 8.81 -7.34
CA ILE A 55 16.41 7.33 -7.31
C ILE A 55 15.57 6.77 -8.47
N LYS A 56 14.43 7.37 -8.80
CA LYS A 56 13.60 6.91 -9.94
C LYS A 56 14.30 7.10 -11.27
N ASP A 57 15.06 8.16 -11.42
CA ASP A 57 15.75 8.48 -12.66
C ASP A 57 17.09 7.75 -12.82
N ALA A 58 17.53 6.99 -11.82
CA ALA A 58 18.75 6.18 -11.89
C ALA A 58 18.64 5.04 -12.92
N ASP A 59 19.77 4.75 -13.58
CA ASP A 59 19.90 3.66 -14.55
C ASP A 59 20.11 2.29 -13.87
N LEU A 60 20.60 2.31 -12.63
CA LEU A 60 20.82 1.11 -11.81
C LEU A 60 20.53 1.37 -10.33
N ASP A 61 19.51 0.71 -9.78
CA ASP A 61 19.17 0.72 -8.34
C ASP A 61 19.48 -0.63 -7.69
N PHE A 62 20.71 -0.83 -7.22
CA PHE A 62 21.12 -2.13 -6.66
C PHE A 62 20.90 -2.22 -5.15
N VAL A 63 20.61 -3.43 -4.64
CA VAL A 63 20.30 -3.65 -3.22
C VAL A 63 21.55 -3.86 -2.38
N ASP A 64 21.91 -2.85 -1.58
CA ASP A 64 23.05 -2.89 -0.65
C ASP A 64 22.66 -3.35 0.77
N GLY A 65 21.44 -3.09 1.20
CA GLY A 65 21.00 -3.34 2.59
C GLY A 65 20.17 -4.60 2.79
N VAL A 66 20.55 -5.43 3.78
CA VAL A 66 19.79 -6.64 4.20
C VAL A 66 18.34 -6.33 4.56
N GLY A 67 18.08 -5.16 5.15
CA GLY A 67 16.73 -4.75 5.53
C GLY A 67 15.76 -4.67 4.34
N ILE A 68 16.25 -4.26 3.16
CA ILE A 68 15.46 -4.22 1.93
C ILE A 68 15.09 -5.64 1.49
N ILE A 69 16.05 -6.57 1.50
CA ILE A 69 15.85 -7.97 1.12
C ILE A 69 14.83 -8.64 2.04
N PHE A 70 15.01 -8.48 3.35
CA PHE A 70 14.11 -9.03 4.36
C PHE A 70 12.69 -8.49 4.23
N ALA A 71 12.54 -7.16 4.09
CA ALA A 71 11.24 -6.53 3.95
C ALA A 71 10.55 -6.94 2.64
N SER A 72 11.29 -7.00 1.52
CA SER A 72 10.77 -7.43 0.21
C SER A 72 10.22 -8.85 0.27
N SER A 73 10.98 -9.77 0.89
CA SER A 73 10.59 -11.17 1.04
C SER A 73 9.35 -11.32 1.93
N ILE A 74 9.32 -10.67 3.10
CA ILE A 74 8.24 -10.86 4.08
C ILE A 74 6.96 -10.12 3.73
N PHE A 75 7.06 -8.88 3.25
CA PHE A 75 5.88 -8.03 3.05
C PHE A 75 5.38 -8.00 1.61
N LYS A 76 6.20 -8.37 0.62
CA LYS A 76 5.81 -8.40 -0.80
C LYS A 76 5.94 -9.78 -1.45
N GLY A 77 6.58 -10.76 -0.78
CA GLY A 77 6.89 -12.06 -1.38
C GLY A 77 7.93 -11.99 -2.50
N ILE A 78 8.62 -10.85 -2.65
CA ILE A 78 9.62 -10.64 -3.70
C ILE A 78 10.95 -11.16 -3.20
N LYS A 79 11.50 -12.18 -3.89
CA LYS A 79 12.84 -12.69 -3.64
C LYS A 79 13.86 -11.87 -4.43
N ILE A 80 14.68 -11.12 -3.71
CA ILE A 80 15.85 -10.44 -4.28
C ILE A 80 16.93 -11.50 -4.55
N LYS A 81 17.48 -11.52 -5.77
CA LYS A 81 18.46 -12.50 -6.24
C LYS A 81 19.73 -12.49 -5.39
N GLU A 82 20.29 -11.29 -5.20
CA GLU A 82 21.57 -11.12 -4.52
C GLU A 82 21.63 -9.77 -3.79
N ARG A 83 22.36 -9.73 -2.68
CA ARG A 83 22.77 -8.49 -2.03
C ARG A 83 24.06 -7.99 -2.68
N ILE A 84 24.02 -6.84 -3.33
CA ILE A 84 25.19 -6.24 -3.97
C ILE A 84 25.70 -5.12 -3.05
N THR A 85 26.78 -5.36 -2.31
CA THR A 85 27.31 -4.28 -1.47
C THR A 85 28.01 -3.22 -2.33
N GLY A 86 27.90 -1.96 -1.93
CA GLY A 86 28.52 -0.86 -2.68
C GLY A 86 30.05 -0.97 -2.80
N ILE A 87 30.71 -1.62 -1.84
CA ILE A 87 32.16 -1.86 -1.91
C ILE A 87 32.51 -3.00 -2.86
N ASP A 88 31.74 -4.08 -2.87
CA ASP A 88 32.04 -5.21 -3.76
C ASP A 88 31.82 -4.81 -5.23
N LEU A 89 30.73 -4.09 -5.53
CA LEU A 89 30.50 -3.55 -6.88
C LEU A 89 31.58 -2.56 -7.30
N PHE A 90 32.02 -1.68 -6.37
CA PHE A 90 33.15 -0.79 -6.61
C PHE A 90 34.42 -1.55 -6.99
N SER A 91 34.78 -2.61 -6.24
CA SER A 91 35.97 -3.42 -6.52
C SER A 91 35.88 -4.13 -7.89
N GLU A 92 34.72 -4.69 -8.25
CA GLU A 92 34.57 -5.30 -9.58
C GLU A 92 34.67 -4.26 -10.71
N LEU A 93 34.13 -3.05 -10.52
CA LEU A 93 34.25 -1.98 -11.52
C LEU A 93 35.69 -1.47 -11.66
N LEU A 94 36.50 -1.49 -10.60
CA LEU A 94 37.93 -1.18 -10.71
C LEU A 94 38.67 -2.23 -11.56
N LYS A 95 38.35 -3.53 -11.41
CA LYS A 95 38.91 -4.58 -12.28
C LYS A 95 38.53 -4.36 -13.74
N VAL A 96 37.24 -4.12 -14.00
CA VAL A 96 36.75 -3.82 -15.36
C VAL A 96 37.45 -2.59 -15.93
N ALA A 97 37.65 -1.56 -15.12
CA ALA A 97 38.36 -0.35 -15.54
C ALA A 97 39.84 -0.62 -15.86
N GLU A 98 40.53 -1.45 -15.07
CA GLU A 98 41.90 -1.85 -15.36
C GLU A 98 42.00 -2.69 -16.64
N GLU A 99 41.15 -3.71 -16.79
CA GLU A 99 41.12 -4.61 -17.94
C GLU A 99 40.83 -3.87 -19.25
N LYS A 100 39.89 -2.92 -19.21
CA LYS A 100 39.46 -2.13 -20.38
C LYS A 100 40.20 -0.79 -20.52
N ARG A 101 41.17 -0.51 -19.64
CA ARG A 101 41.92 0.78 -19.57
C ARG A 101 41.01 2.00 -19.53
N LEU A 102 39.95 1.92 -18.72
CA LEU A 102 39.04 3.03 -18.49
C LEU A 102 39.62 3.97 -17.44
N LYS A 103 39.47 5.27 -17.70
CA LYS A 103 39.91 6.32 -16.78
C LYS A 103 38.95 6.52 -15.62
N VAL A 104 39.43 6.45 -14.39
CA VAL A 104 38.62 6.58 -13.18
C VAL A 104 38.95 7.86 -12.41
N PHE A 105 37.91 8.53 -11.90
CA PHE A 105 38.03 9.68 -11.00
C PHE A 105 37.39 9.38 -9.63
N PHE A 106 38.04 9.84 -8.56
CA PHE A 106 37.56 9.66 -7.19
C PHE A 106 37.22 11.00 -6.53
N LEU A 107 35.96 11.20 -6.13
CA LEU A 107 35.48 12.40 -5.44
C LEU A 107 34.93 12.05 -4.07
N GLY A 108 35.49 12.57 -2.98
CA GLY A 108 34.85 12.44 -1.67
C GLY A 108 35.80 12.28 -0.49
N THR A 109 35.23 11.97 0.67
CA THR A 109 35.92 11.84 1.97
C THR A 109 36.90 12.99 2.28
N LYS A 110 37.72 12.84 3.32
CA LYS A 110 38.79 13.79 3.66
C LYS A 110 40.02 13.56 2.79
N GLU A 111 40.79 14.60 2.51
CA GLU A 111 42.00 14.56 1.70
C GLU A 111 42.97 13.41 2.10
N GLU A 112 43.24 13.27 3.40
CA GLU A 112 44.16 12.24 3.92
C GLU A 112 43.63 10.83 3.66
N SER A 113 42.34 10.58 3.94
CA SER A 113 41.69 9.29 3.71
C SER A 113 41.64 8.96 2.22
N LEU A 114 41.36 9.95 1.37
CA LEU A 114 41.30 9.76 -0.08
C LEU A 114 42.66 9.41 -0.67
N LYS A 115 43.73 10.10 -0.24
CA LYS A 115 45.11 9.78 -0.66
C LYS A 115 45.51 8.36 -0.29
N LYS A 116 45.28 7.96 0.96
CA LYS A 116 45.54 6.58 1.43
C LYS A 116 44.74 5.55 0.64
N ALA A 117 43.47 5.83 0.36
CA ALA A 117 42.63 4.95 -0.45
C ALA A 117 43.21 4.76 -1.85
N ILE A 118 43.63 5.85 -2.51
CA ILE A 118 44.23 5.81 -3.86
C ILE A 118 45.56 5.06 -3.87
N GLU A 119 46.42 5.26 -2.87
CA GLU A 119 47.67 4.51 -2.74
C GLU A 119 47.41 2.99 -2.64
N ASN A 120 46.41 2.58 -1.85
CA ASN A 120 46.06 1.19 -1.70
C ASN A 120 45.39 0.62 -2.95
N ILE A 121 44.53 1.40 -3.62
CA ILE A 121 43.94 1.04 -4.91
C ILE A 121 45.04 0.82 -5.96
N LYS A 122 46.03 1.71 -6.06
CA LYS A 122 47.16 1.54 -6.99
C LYS A 122 48.04 0.31 -6.69
N LYS A 123 48.14 -0.09 -5.42
CA LYS A 123 48.86 -1.33 -5.06
C LYS A 123 48.08 -2.58 -5.47
N GLU A 124 46.75 -2.53 -5.39
CA GLU A 124 45.87 -3.66 -5.72
C GLU A 124 45.60 -3.76 -7.24
N TYR A 125 45.54 -2.62 -7.94
CA TYR A 125 45.29 -2.49 -9.39
C TYR A 125 46.40 -1.64 -10.04
N PRO A 126 47.60 -2.19 -10.28
CA PRO A 126 48.78 -1.44 -10.73
C PRO A 126 48.66 -0.81 -12.12
N SER A 127 47.80 -1.34 -12.98
CA SER A 127 47.58 -0.87 -14.36
C SER A 127 46.36 0.05 -14.49
N LEU A 128 45.65 0.33 -13.39
CA LEU A 128 44.47 1.18 -13.39
C LEU A 128 44.82 2.64 -13.74
N GLU A 129 44.14 3.20 -14.74
CA GLU A 129 44.27 4.60 -15.13
C GLU A 129 43.44 5.51 -14.21
N ILE A 130 44.10 6.13 -13.24
CA ILE A 130 43.46 7.12 -12.37
C ILE A 130 43.61 8.52 -12.99
N ALA A 131 42.53 9.03 -13.57
CA ALA A 131 42.49 10.35 -14.22
C ALA A 131 42.56 11.51 -13.23
N GLY A 132 42.14 11.29 -11.98
CA GLY A 132 42.30 12.28 -10.93
C GLY A 132 41.52 11.96 -9.66
N TYR A 133 41.64 12.86 -8.69
CA TYR A 133 40.87 12.81 -7.46
C TYR A 133 40.63 14.20 -6.87
N GLN A 134 39.60 14.30 -6.04
CA GLN A 134 39.23 15.50 -5.31
C GLN A 134 38.58 15.13 -3.98
N ASN A 135 38.94 15.78 -2.88
CA ASN A 135 38.26 15.55 -1.61
C ASN A 135 36.81 16.07 -1.64
N GLY A 136 35.98 15.57 -0.73
CA GLY A 136 34.54 15.91 -0.68
C GLY A 136 34.21 17.23 0.05
N TYR A 137 35.21 18.00 0.46
CA TYR A 137 35.05 19.26 1.20
C TYR A 137 35.57 20.42 0.34
N TYR A 138 34.78 20.78 -0.67
CA TYR A 138 35.06 21.87 -1.60
C TYR A 138 34.08 23.03 -1.40
N GLU A 139 34.51 24.24 -1.73
CA GLU A 139 33.66 25.44 -1.70
C GLU A 139 32.98 25.68 -3.06
N ASP A 140 33.70 25.47 -4.16
CA ASP A 140 33.23 25.69 -5.52
C ASP A 140 32.94 24.37 -6.25
N GLU A 141 31.65 24.07 -6.44
CA GLU A 141 31.19 22.88 -7.15
C GLU A 141 31.53 22.92 -8.65
N HIS A 142 31.49 24.08 -9.29
CA HIS A 142 31.76 24.21 -10.72
C HIS A 142 33.22 23.88 -11.04
N MET A 143 34.13 24.30 -10.17
CA MET A 143 35.55 23.93 -10.28
C MET A 143 35.77 22.42 -10.19
N VAL A 144 35.02 21.73 -9.33
CA VAL A 144 35.09 20.26 -9.20
C VAL A 144 34.57 19.57 -10.47
N VAL A 145 33.42 20.02 -10.98
CA VAL A 145 32.83 19.48 -12.23
C VAL A 145 33.78 19.70 -13.41
N HIS A 146 34.34 20.90 -13.55
CA HIS A 146 35.33 21.21 -14.58
C HIS A 146 36.57 20.32 -14.48
N LYS A 147 37.11 20.13 -13.27
CA LYS A 147 38.26 19.24 -13.04
C LYS A 147 37.97 17.79 -13.41
N ILE A 148 36.77 17.29 -13.13
CA ILE A 148 36.35 15.93 -13.51
C ILE A 148 36.27 15.82 -15.03
N ARG A 149 35.62 16.78 -15.70
CA ARG A 149 35.47 16.80 -17.16
C ARG A 149 36.81 16.83 -17.89
N GLU A 150 37.70 17.75 -17.50
CA GLU A 150 39.04 17.91 -18.10
C GLU A 150 39.95 16.69 -17.89
N SER A 151 39.71 15.92 -16.82
CA SER A 151 40.48 14.69 -16.57
C SER A 151 40.24 13.60 -17.62
N GLY A 152 39.15 13.70 -18.40
CA GLY A 152 38.75 12.67 -19.36
C GLY A 152 38.34 11.35 -18.69
N ALA A 153 37.91 11.41 -17.43
CA ALA A 153 37.43 10.24 -16.71
C ALA A 153 36.15 9.68 -17.34
N GLN A 154 36.06 8.36 -17.41
CA GLN A 154 34.89 7.65 -17.92
C GLN A 154 34.02 7.13 -16.77
N ILE A 155 34.63 6.82 -15.62
CA ILE A 155 33.92 6.38 -14.41
C ILE A 155 34.21 7.34 -13.27
N LEU A 156 33.15 7.78 -12.58
CA LEU A 156 33.24 8.61 -11.38
C LEU A 156 32.69 7.88 -10.15
N PHE A 157 33.49 7.84 -9.09
CA PHE A 157 33.05 7.35 -7.78
C PHE A 157 32.94 8.49 -6.78
N VAL A 158 31.77 8.63 -6.15
CA VAL A 158 31.46 9.73 -5.23
C VAL A 158 31.21 9.25 -3.80
N GLY A 159 32.09 9.62 -2.87
CA GLY A 159 32.07 9.22 -1.45
C GLY A 159 31.76 10.39 -0.51
N MET A 160 30.59 11.03 -0.67
CA MET A 160 30.16 12.18 0.15
C MET A 160 29.01 11.85 1.12
N GLY A 161 28.46 10.65 1.03
CA GLY A 161 27.32 10.19 1.84
C GLY A 161 25.98 10.67 1.29
N THR A 162 24.92 9.96 1.66
CA THR A 162 23.56 10.22 1.20
C THR A 162 22.87 11.29 2.06
N PRO A 163 22.21 12.30 1.47
CA PRO A 163 21.85 12.41 0.04
C PRO A 163 22.82 13.22 -0.84
N LYS A 164 23.89 13.79 -0.26
CA LYS A 164 24.77 14.74 -0.96
C LYS A 164 25.38 14.16 -2.25
N GLN A 165 25.84 12.92 -2.20
CA GLN A 165 26.44 12.26 -3.37
C GLN A 165 25.43 12.05 -4.50
N GLU A 166 24.19 11.64 -4.19
CA GLU A 166 23.14 11.43 -5.18
C GLU A 166 22.73 12.77 -5.83
N LYS A 167 22.55 13.82 -5.03
CA LYS A 167 22.21 15.17 -5.53
C LYS A 167 23.32 15.76 -6.39
N PHE A 168 24.59 15.62 -5.98
CA PHE A 168 25.73 16.09 -6.76
C PHE A 168 25.81 15.41 -8.13
N ILE A 169 25.71 14.07 -8.16
CA ILE A 169 25.76 13.31 -9.41
C ILE A 169 24.62 13.73 -10.31
N TYR A 170 23.38 13.71 -9.80
CA TYR A 170 22.20 13.98 -10.61
C TYR A 170 22.18 15.39 -11.19
N LYS A 171 22.48 16.39 -10.37
CA LYS A 171 22.52 17.80 -10.79
C LYS A 171 23.54 18.05 -11.90
N ASN A 172 24.70 17.40 -11.83
CA ASN A 172 25.85 17.68 -12.71
C ASN A 172 26.06 16.59 -13.78
N LEU A 173 25.16 15.60 -13.89
CA LEU A 173 25.39 14.37 -14.66
C LEU A 173 25.84 14.64 -16.10
N HIS A 174 25.17 15.58 -16.76
CA HIS A 174 25.46 15.98 -18.15
C HIS A 174 26.70 16.88 -18.30
N GLU A 175 27.17 17.52 -17.23
CA GLU A 175 28.33 18.41 -17.25
C GLU A 175 29.64 17.70 -16.86
N LEU A 176 29.56 16.58 -16.13
CA LEU A 176 30.72 15.82 -15.63
C LEU A 176 31.58 15.21 -16.74
N GLY A 177 31.01 14.95 -17.93
CA GLY A 177 31.71 14.33 -19.06
C GLY A 177 32.06 12.84 -18.86
N VAL A 178 31.54 12.22 -17.80
CA VAL A 178 31.74 10.80 -17.47
C VAL A 178 30.64 9.96 -18.12
N LYS A 179 30.91 8.67 -18.35
CA LYS A 179 29.91 7.72 -18.87
C LYS A 179 29.11 7.05 -17.77
N PHE A 180 29.72 6.80 -16.61
CA PHE A 180 29.05 6.20 -15.47
C PHE A 180 29.48 6.85 -14.15
N ALA A 181 28.52 7.21 -13.31
CA ALA A 181 28.75 7.74 -11.97
C ALA A 181 28.09 6.88 -10.89
N MET A 182 28.78 6.66 -9.78
CA MET A 182 28.23 5.87 -8.67
C MET A 182 28.58 6.45 -7.31
N GLY A 183 27.56 6.60 -6.46
CA GLY A 183 27.74 6.96 -5.07
C GLY A 183 28.25 5.77 -4.24
N VAL A 184 29.45 5.89 -3.67
CA VAL A 184 30.12 4.81 -2.92
C VAL A 184 30.17 5.04 -1.40
N GLY A 185 29.69 6.20 -0.92
CA GLY A 185 29.62 6.49 0.51
C GLY A 185 30.97 6.31 1.22
N GLY A 186 31.01 5.43 2.23
CA GLY A 186 32.19 5.18 3.06
C GLY A 186 33.24 4.22 2.48
N THR A 187 33.11 3.79 1.21
CA THR A 187 34.05 2.83 0.59
C THR A 187 35.49 3.32 0.62
N PHE A 188 35.74 4.62 0.40
CA PHE A 188 37.10 5.17 0.46
C PHE A 188 37.76 5.00 1.83
N ASN A 189 37.01 5.14 2.93
CA ASN A 189 37.56 4.93 4.28
C ASN A 189 37.90 3.45 4.54
N VAL A 190 37.23 2.51 3.87
CA VAL A 190 37.60 1.07 3.94
C VAL A 190 38.90 0.83 3.18
N TYR A 191 39.04 1.38 1.97
CA TYR A 191 40.30 1.29 1.20
C TYR A 191 41.45 2.05 1.87
N ALA A 192 41.18 3.12 2.61
CA ALA A 192 42.15 3.80 3.46
C ALA A 192 42.55 3.00 4.71
N GLN A 193 41.95 1.81 4.92
CA GLN A 193 42.13 0.94 6.09
C GLN A 193 41.74 1.58 7.44
N GLU A 194 40.95 2.66 7.41
CA GLU A 194 40.40 3.30 8.61
C GLU A 194 39.24 2.49 9.20
N PHE A 195 38.55 1.70 8.34
CA PHE A 195 37.48 0.79 8.76
C PHE A 195 37.84 -0.65 8.43
N LYS A 196 37.90 -1.52 9.45
CA LYS A 196 38.05 -2.97 9.27
C LYS A 196 36.73 -3.60 8.81
N ARG A 197 36.77 -4.43 7.76
CA ARG A 197 35.64 -5.28 7.35
C ARG A 197 35.41 -6.38 8.39
N ALA A 198 34.18 -6.86 8.48
CA ALA A 198 33.86 -8.02 9.29
C ALA A 198 34.48 -9.30 8.68
N PRO A 199 34.78 -10.35 9.46
CA PRO A 199 35.14 -11.66 8.93
C PRO A 199 34.13 -12.19 7.89
N GLY A 200 34.59 -12.97 6.91
CA GLY A 200 33.78 -13.43 5.77
C GLY A 200 32.47 -14.13 6.16
N PHE A 201 32.49 -14.97 7.20
CA PHE A 201 31.28 -15.65 7.67
C PHE A 201 30.22 -14.67 8.21
N ILE A 202 30.64 -13.56 8.86
CA ILE A 202 29.74 -12.51 9.35
C ILE A 202 29.14 -11.72 8.18
N GLN A 203 29.92 -11.48 7.13
CA GLN A 203 29.45 -10.83 5.91
C GLN A 203 28.38 -11.68 5.21
N GLN A 204 28.61 -12.99 5.08
CA GLN A 204 27.68 -13.95 4.49
C GLN A 204 26.35 -14.04 5.26
N MET A 205 26.39 -13.94 6.60
CA MET A 205 25.18 -13.84 7.42
C MET A 205 24.46 -12.48 7.32
N GLY A 206 25.04 -11.50 6.62
CA GLY A 206 24.49 -10.14 6.53
C GLY A 206 24.62 -9.33 7.83
N LEU A 207 25.43 -9.79 8.79
CA LEU A 207 25.59 -9.19 10.12
C LEU A 207 26.73 -8.19 10.22
N GLU A 208 27.30 -7.76 9.08
CA GLU A 208 28.39 -6.79 9.07
C GLU A 208 27.99 -5.45 9.74
N TRP A 209 26.73 -5.04 9.63
CA TRP A 209 26.22 -3.86 10.33
C TRP A 209 26.30 -4.02 11.86
N PHE A 210 26.04 -5.22 12.38
CA PHE A 210 26.07 -5.52 13.81
C PHE A 210 27.51 -5.61 14.31
N TYR A 211 28.39 -6.26 13.56
CA TYR A 211 29.83 -6.29 13.86
C TYR A 211 30.43 -4.88 13.94
N ARG A 212 30.10 -4.00 12.98
CA ARG A 212 30.57 -2.60 13.00
C ARG A 212 30.00 -1.80 14.16
N PHE A 213 28.80 -2.13 14.64
CA PHE A 213 28.23 -1.50 15.83
C PHE A 213 28.94 -1.90 17.12
N LEU A 214 29.32 -3.17 17.25
CA LEU A 214 30.12 -3.63 18.40
C LEU A 214 31.46 -2.90 18.47
N LEU A 215 32.05 -2.56 17.32
CA LEU A 215 33.30 -1.80 17.24
C LEU A 215 33.11 -0.28 17.44
N ASP A 216 31.97 0.27 17.02
CA ASP A 216 31.67 1.70 17.11
C ASP A 216 30.20 1.94 17.51
N PRO A 217 29.91 2.02 18.83
CA PRO A 217 28.57 2.23 19.36
C PRO A 217 27.92 3.54 18.90
N LYS A 218 28.69 4.53 18.43
CA LYS A 218 28.15 5.79 17.89
C LYS A 218 27.30 5.58 16.63
N ARG A 219 27.33 4.38 16.04
CA ARG A 219 26.50 3.97 14.90
C ARG A 219 25.06 3.60 15.29
N LEU A 220 24.71 3.60 16.57
CA LEU A 220 23.37 3.27 17.06
C LEU A 220 22.23 4.01 16.33
N PRO A 221 22.32 5.34 16.03
CA PRO A 221 21.26 6.04 15.30
C PRO A 221 21.00 5.46 13.90
N ARG A 222 22.05 4.96 13.22
CA ARG A 222 21.91 4.29 11.92
C ARG A 222 21.23 2.94 12.05
N ILE A 223 21.46 2.19 13.13
CA ILE A 223 20.78 0.90 13.34
C ILE A 223 19.29 1.11 13.61
N LEU A 224 18.92 2.14 14.37
CA LEU A 224 17.53 2.48 14.64
C LEU A 224 16.74 2.87 13.38
N THR A 225 17.42 3.14 12.25
CA THR A 225 16.74 3.30 10.95
C THR A 225 16.13 2.00 10.45
N LEU A 226 16.65 0.82 10.83
CA LEU A 226 16.10 -0.46 10.37
C LEU A 226 14.67 -0.71 10.92
N PRO A 227 14.38 -0.59 12.23
CA PRO A 227 13.01 -0.63 12.73
C PRO A 227 12.09 0.41 12.07
N GLY A 228 12.58 1.64 11.89
CA GLY A 228 11.81 2.69 11.21
C GLY A 228 11.47 2.32 9.76
N PHE A 229 12.44 1.77 9.03
CA PHE A 229 12.25 1.29 7.66
C PHE A 229 11.27 0.12 7.62
N LEU A 230 11.40 -0.87 8.52
CA LEU A 230 10.48 -2.00 8.58
C LEU A 230 9.04 -1.56 8.90
N TYR A 231 8.87 -0.52 9.74
CA TYR A 231 7.56 0.07 10.01
C TYR A 231 6.97 0.76 8.77
N GLU A 232 7.75 1.57 8.05
CA GLU A 232 7.31 2.19 6.80
C GLU A 232 7.04 1.15 5.71
N ALA A 233 7.91 0.15 5.55
CA ALA A 233 7.72 -0.99 4.66
C ALA A 233 6.44 -1.75 4.99
N TYR A 234 6.17 -1.99 6.29
CA TYR A 234 4.91 -2.59 6.73
C TYR A 234 3.72 -1.70 6.32
N LYS A 235 3.76 -0.38 6.54
CA LYS A 235 2.66 0.51 6.13
C LYS A 235 2.42 0.50 4.63
N ARG A 236 3.51 0.58 3.84
CA ARG A 236 3.54 0.66 2.37
C ARG A 236 3.44 -0.69 1.67
N ARG A 237 3.30 -1.79 2.42
CA ARG A 237 3.19 -3.14 1.84
C ARG A 237 1.98 -3.30 0.93
N TYR A 238 0.92 -2.51 1.14
CA TYR A 238 -0.25 -2.46 0.27
C TYR A 238 -0.37 -1.05 -0.31
N LYS A 239 -0.51 -0.95 -1.64
CA LYS A 239 -0.94 0.29 -2.28
C LYS A 239 -2.42 0.46 -1.94
N GLU A 240 -2.80 1.61 -1.40
CA GLU A 240 -4.20 1.89 -1.08
C GLU A 240 -4.97 2.03 -2.39
N LYS A 241 -5.80 1.04 -2.69
CA LYS A 241 -6.71 1.06 -3.83
C LYS A 241 -8.04 1.62 -3.35
N SER A 242 -8.72 2.39 -4.18
CA SER A 242 -10.09 2.84 -3.90
C SER A 242 -11.09 1.69 -3.94
N GLU A 243 -10.76 0.63 -4.67
CA GLU A 243 -11.53 -0.62 -4.76
C GLU A 243 -10.60 -1.81 -4.68
N ILE A 244 -11.10 -2.89 -4.08
CA ILE A 244 -10.41 -4.17 -4.03
C ILE A 244 -11.28 -5.23 -4.68
N ASN A 245 -10.66 -6.14 -5.41
CA ASN A 245 -11.34 -7.30 -5.94
C ASN A 245 -10.84 -8.54 -5.21
N PHE A 246 -11.74 -9.26 -4.56
CA PHE A 246 -11.45 -10.58 -4.04
C PHE A 246 -12.69 -11.44 -4.20
N LEU A 247 -12.49 -12.73 -4.52
CA LEU A 247 -13.58 -13.67 -4.76
C LEU A 247 -14.50 -13.28 -5.94
N GLY A 248 -13.97 -12.48 -6.86
CA GLY A 248 -14.71 -11.91 -7.99
C GLY A 248 -15.71 -10.82 -7.59
N ILE A 249 -15.67 -10.33 -6.34
CA ILE A 249 -16.53 -9.25 -5.84
C ILE A 249 -15.67 -7.98 -5.74
N THR A 250 -16.13 -6.91 -6.38
CA THR A 250 -15.52 -5.58 -6.22
C THR A 250 -16.07 -4.90 -4.98
N VAL A 251 -15.22 -4.65 -4.00
CA VAL A 251 -15.57 -4.03 -2.72
C VAL A 251 -14.92 -2.65 -2.62
N SER A 252 -15.70 -1.67 -2.19
CA SER A 252 -15.21 -0.32 -1.94
C SER A 252 -14.22 -0.31 -0.78
N ASN A 253 -13.12 0.39 -0.98
CA ASN A 253 -12.12 0.66 0.04
C ASN A 253 -11.98 2.18 0.31
N ARG A 254 -13.08 2.92 0.06
CA ARG A 254 -13.18 4.36 0.21
C ARG A 254 -13.75 4.76 1.58
N SER A 255 -13.54 6.00 1.99
CA SER A 255 -14.15 6.57 3.20
C SER A 255 -15.68 6.66 3.09
N ILE A 256 -16.37 6.97 4.19
CA ILE A 256 -17.83 7.14 4.16
C ILE A 256 -18.22 8.33 3.27
N GLU A 257 -17.47 9.43 3.34
CA GLU A 257 -17.69 10.64 2.54
C GLU A 257 -17.48 10.38 1.05
N GLU A 258 -16.42 9.65 0.69
CA GLU A 258 -16.14 9.26 -0.69
C GLU A 258 -17.22 8.34 -1.26
N ASN A 259 -17.71 7.37 -0.46
CA ASN A 259 -18.82 6.52 -0.87
C ASN A 259 -20.13 7.32 -1.01
N LEU A 260 -20.41 8.28 -0.14
CA LEU A 260 -21.60 9.13 -0.25
C LEU A 260 -21.57 10.01 -1.50
N LYS A 261 -20.40 10.50 -1.94
CA LYS A 261 -20.26 11.19 -3.22
C LYS A 261 -20.63 10.31 -4.42
N ILE A 262 -20.24 9.03 -4.38
CA ILE A 262 -20.65 8.06 -5.41
C ILE A 262 -22.18 7.89 -5.41
N VAL A 263 -22.79 7.85 -4.22
CA VAL A 263 -24.25 7.78 -4.09
C VAL A 263 -24.95 9.02 -4.64
N GLU A 264 -24.42 10.22 -4.44
CA GLU A 264 -24.97 11.43 -5.06
C GLU A 264 -24.97 11.33 -6.59
N ASN A 265 -23.87 10.89 -7.19
CA ASN A 265 -23.79 10.68 -8.65
C ASN A 265 -24.84 9.66 -9.13
N PHE A 266 -25.00 8.54 -8.42
CA PHE A 266 -26.02 7.53 -8.74
C PHE A 266 -27.46 8.07 -8.65
N ILE A 267 -27.74 9.01 -7.74
CA ILE A 267 -29.05 9.67 -7.65
C ILE A 267 -29.29 10.57 -8.87
N GLU A 268 -28.27 11.30 -9.31
CA GLU A 268 -28.34 12.20 -10.47
C GLU A 268 -28.63 11.44 -11.78
N GLU A 269 -28.10 10.22 -11.92
CA GLU A 269 -28.34 9.35 -13.07
C GLU A 269 -29.82 8.90 -13.19
N LYS A 270 -30.59 8.91 -12.10
CA LYS A 270 -32.01 8.52 -12.04
C LYS A 270 -32.30 7.11 -12.58
N THR A 271 -31.32 6.23 -12.51
CA THR A 271 -31.39 4.81 -12.89
C THR A 271 -31.19 3.94 -11.66
N PHE A 272 -31.63 2.69 -11.73
CA PHE A 272 -31.47 1.72 -10.66
C PHE A 272 -30.00 1.51 -10.27
N HIS A 273 -29.65 1.79 -9.01
CA HIS A 273 -28.38 1.40 -8.40
C HIS A 273 -28.62 0.55 -7.15
N LEU A 274 -27.80 -0.51 -7.03
CA LEU A 274 -27.79 -1.42 -5.90
C LEU A 274 -26.54 -1.19 -5.05
N ILE A 275 -26.75 -0.88 -3.77
CA ILE A 275 -25.71 -0.79 -2.74
C ILE A 275 -25.86 -1.96 -1.77
N VAL A 276 -24.77 -2.69 -1.53
CA VAL A 276 -24.76 -3.82 -0.59
C VAL A 276 -23.74 -3.62 0.51
N THR A 277 -24.18 -3.61 1.77
CA THR A 277 -23.28 -3.61 2.93
C THR A 277 -22.93 -5.05 3.31
N ILE A 278 -21.84 -5.57 2.74
CA ILE A 278 -21.46 -6.97 2.90
C ILE A 278 -20.77 -7.24 4.24
N ASN A 279 -21.17 -8.30 4.93
CA ASN A 279 -20.49 -8.81 6.12
C ASN A 279 -20.04 -10.27 5.93
N GLY A 280 -19.36 -10.83 6.94
CA GLY A 280 -18.83 -12.19 6.86
C GLY A 280 -19.91 -13.27 6.71
N GLU A 281 -21.11 -13.09 7.27
CA GLU A 281 -22.22 -14.03 7.11
C GLU A 281 -22.76 -14.01 5.67
N MET A 282 -22.87 -12.83 5.07
CA MET A 282 -23.28 -12.72 3.66
C MET A 282 -22.22 -13.32 2.74
N LEU A 283 -20.94 -13.02 3.00
CA LEU A 283 -19.82 -13.57 2.22
C LEU A 283 -19.79 -15.10 2.29
N SER A 284 -20.05 -15.71 3.45
CA SER A 284 -20.08 -17.17 3.57
C SER A 284 -21.21 -17.81 2.77
N ARG A 285 -22.35 -17.12 2.59
CA ARG A 285 -23.50 -17.64 1.84
C ARG A 285 -23.27 -17.66 0.33
N THR A 286 -22.37 -16.82 -0.18
CA THR A 286 -22.00 -16.82 -1.62
C THR A 286 -21.47 -18.18 -2.09
N VAL A 287 -20.97 -18.98 -1.16
CA VAL A 287 -20.49 -20.33 -1.39
C VAL A 287 -21.60 -21.28 -1.83
N SER A 288 -22.76 -21.23 -1.16
CA SER A 288 -23.88 -22.14 -1.44
C SER A 288 -24.97 -21.49 -2.28
N ASP A 289 -24.91 -20.17 -2.51
CA ASP A 289 -25.93 -19.39 -3.20
C ASP A 289 -25.31 -18.58 -4.35
N LYS A 290 -25.24 -19.22 -5.53
CA LYS A 290 -24.71 -18.62 -6.76
C LYS A 290 -25.52 -17.42 -7.23
N GLU A 291 -26.84 -17.43 -7.00
CA GLU A 291 -27.70 -16.29 -7.31
C GLU A 291 -27.26 -15.07 -6.49
N PHE A 292 -27.03 -15.24 -5.19
CA PHE A 292 -26.56 -14.17 -4.34
C PHE A 292 -25.14 -13.68 -4.69
N LEU A 293 -24.23 -14.60 -5.07
CA LEU A 293 -22.91 -14.21 -5.57
C LEU A 293 -23.01 -13.33 -6.83
N ASN A 294 -23.90 -13.67 -7.77
CA ASN A 294 -24.13 -12.87 -8.97
C ASN A 294 -24.74 -11.49 -8.64
N ILE A 295 -25.60 -11.41 -7.63
CA ILE A 295 -26.12 -10.12 -7.13
C ILE A 295 -24.97 -9.24 -6.62
N LEU A 296 -24.04 -9.80 -5.84
CA LEU A 296 -22.88 -9.06 -5.35
C LEU A 296 -21.94 -8.62 -6.49
N ARG A 297 -21.75 -9.47 -7.51
CA ARG A 297 -20.95 -9.15 -8.70
C ARG A 297 -21.56 -8.03 -9.55
N GLY A 298 -22.90 -7.95 -9.59
CA GLY A 298 -23.65 -6.92 -10.30
C GLY A 298 -24.03 -5.70 -9.45
N ALA A 299 -23.61 -5.64 -8.18
CA ALA A 299 -23.89 -4.49 -7.34
C ALA A 299 -23.05 -3.28 -7.79
N HIS A 300 -23.64 -2.09 -7.74
CA HIS A 300 -22.98 -0.86 -8.19
C HIS A 300 -22.03 -0.32 -7.12
N LEU A 301 -22.29 -0.63 -5.84
CA LEU A 301 -21.39 -0.33 -4.73
C LEU A 301 -21.50 -1.40 -3.64
N VAL A 302 -20.37 -2.02 -3.27
CA VAL A 302 -20.29 -2.97 -2.16
C VAL A 302 -19.46 -2.38 -1.03
N ILE A 303 -20.07 -2.23 0.14
CA ILE A 303 -19.48 -1.60 1.33
C ILE A 303 -19.07 -2.67 2.35
N PRO A 304 -17.81 -2.69 2.84
CA PRO A 304 -17.35 -3.68 3.80
C PRO A 304 -17.81 -3.37 5.24
N ASP A 305 -18.87 -4.04 5.70
CA ASP A 305 -19.48 -3.88 7.04
C ASP A 305 -18.74 -4.67 8.13
N GLY A 306 -18.28 -5.89 7.81
CA GLY A 306 -17.82 -6.86 8.80
C GLY A 306 -16.31 -7.13 8.82
N ILE A 307 -15.78 -7.51 9.99
CA ILE A 307 -14.39 -7.95 10.14
C ILE A 307 -14.06 -9.19 9.27
N GLY A 308 -15.04 -10.06 9.02
CA GLY A 308 -14.86 -11.22 8.15
C GLY A 308 -14.50 -10.85 6.71
N VAL A 309 -15.01 -9.71 6.22
CA VAL A 309 -14.70 -9.17 4.88
C VAL A 309 -13.26 -8.65 4.85
N VAL A 310 -12.86 -7.91 5.90
CA VAL A 310 -11.49 -7.41 6.08
C VAL A 310 -10.48 -8.55 6.13
N LEU A 311 -10.78 -9.60 6.89
CA LEU A 311 -9.94 -10.79 6.97
C LEU A 311 -9.90 -11.56 5.64
N GLY A 312 -11.05 -11.64 4.96
CA GLY A 312 -11.15 -12.22 3.62
C GLY A 312 -10.24 -11.52 2.62
N ALA A 313 -10.36 -10.20 2.47
CA ALA A 313 -9.48 -9.40 1.61
C ALA A 313 -7.99 -9.63 1.93
N ARG A 314 -7.63 -9.60 3.21
CA ARG A 314 -6.24 -9.80 3.67
C ARG A 314 -5.64 -11.14 3.25
N ARG A 315 -6.46 -12.19 3.19
CA ARG A 315 -6.02 -13.53 2.77
C ARG A 315 -5.69 -13.60 1.28
N PHE A 316 -6.30 -12.74 0.46
CA PHE A 316 -6.06 -12.62 -0.97
C PHE A 316 -5.03 -11.51 -1.32
N GLY A 317 -4.29 -11.01 -0.33
CA GLY A 317 -3.27 -9.97 -0.55
C GLY A 317 -3.84 -8.56 -0.75
N GLU A 318 -5.13 -8.37 -0.51
CA GLU A 318 -5.79 -7.06 -0.54
C GLU A 318 -5.94 -6.51 0.88
N ARG A 319 -6.09 -5.18 1.02
CA ARG A 319 -6.30 -4.56 2.33
C ARG A 319 -7.49 -3.62 2.29
N ILE A 320 -8.46 -3.88 3.16
CA ILE A 320 -9.52 -2.93 3.49
C ILE A 320 -8.99 -1.97 4.56
N THR A 321 -8.85 -0.69 4.23
CA THR A 321 -8.52 0.41 5.13
C THR A 321 -9.78 1.04 5.74
N HIS A 322 -10.89 1.06 4.98
CA HIS A 322 -12.16 1.65 5.42
C HIS A 322 -13.24 0.58 5.63
N ARG A 323 -13.35 0.05 6.86
CA ARG A 323 -14.49 -0.80 7.26
C ARG A 323 -15.64 0.09 7.75
N ILE A 324 -16.78 0.06 7.08
CA ILE A 324 -17.91 0.95 7.35
C ILE A 324 -19.13 0.11 7.74
N PRO A 325 -19.56 0.16 9.01
CA PRO A 325 -20.76 -0.55 9.42
C PRO A 325 -21.99 -0.12 8.63
N GLY A 326 -22.80 -1.05 8.14
CA GLY A 326 -23.92 -0.74 7.24
C GLY A 326 -24.97 0.18 7.88
N ILE A 327 -25.19 0.04 9.20
CA ILE A 327 -26.03 0.95 9.98
C ILE A 327 -25.49 2.37 10.05
N GLU A 328 -24.17 2.54 10.09
CA GLU A 328 -23.51 3.86 10.14
C GLU A 328 -23.57 4.51 8.75
N PHE A 329 -23.31 3.74 7.69
CA PHE A 329 -23.49 4.22 6.32
C PHE A 329 -24.93 4.68 6.04
N ALA A 330 -25.91 3.86 6.42
CA ALA A 330 -27.32 4.22 6.24
C ALA A 330 -27.72 5.46 7.06
N TRP A 331 -27.15 5.66 8.25
CA TRP A 331 -27.41 6.85 9.07
C TRP A 331 -26.85 8.12 8.43
N GLU A 332 -25.62 8.08 7.91
CA GLU A 332 -25.05 9.23 7.19
C GLU A 332 -25.73 9.46 5.84
N LEU A 333 -26.26 8.42 5.19
CA LEU A 333 -27.13 8.57 4.03
C LEU A 333 -28.43 9.31 4.37
N LEU A 334 -29.03 9.07 5.54
CA LEU A 334 -30.19 9.85 6.01
C LEU A 334 -29.83 11.32 6.26
N ARG A 335 -28.66 11.58 6.85
CA ARG A 335 -28.15 12.95 7.04
C ARG A 335 -27.98 13.67 5.70
N LEU A 336 -27.36 13.01 4.73
CA LEU A 336 -27.22 13.52 3.37
C LEU A 336 -28.59 13.77 2.73
N SER A 337 -29.54 12.86 2.94
CA SER A 337 -30.91 12.97 2.41
C SER A 337 -31.67 14.17 3.00
N GLU A 338 -31.48 14.49 4.28
CA GLU A 338 -32.04 15.71 4.86
C GLU A 338 -31.40 16.97 4.26
N GLN A 339 -30.07 16.99 4.10
CA GLN A 339 -29.36 18.14 3.53
C GLN A 339 -29.75 18.41 2.07
N ARG A 340 -29.87 17.36 1.26
CA ARG A 340 -30.20 17.42 -0.17
C ARG A 340 -31.69 17.33 -0.46
N GLN A 341 -32.50 17.11 0.57
CA GLN A 341 -33.96 16.97 0.48
C GLN A 341 -34.41 15.80 -0.39
N TYR A 342 -33.67 14.69 -0.38
CA TYR A 342 -34.00 13.43 -1.05
C TYR A 342 -35.17 12.72 -0.38
N LYS A 343 -36.03 12.09 -1.19
CA LYS A 343 -37.17 11.29 -0.72
C LYS A 343 -36.76 9.86 -0.36
N VAL A 344 -36.91 9.52 0.92
CA VAL A 344 -36.52 8.20 1.46
C VAL A 344 -37.75 7.33 1.76
N PHE A 345 -37.75 6.09 1.27
CA PHE A 345 -38.74 5.07 1.62
C PHE A 345 -38.11 3.98 2.50
N PHE A 346 -38.83 3.54 3.53
CA PHE A 346 -38.35 2.53 4.48
C PHE A 346 -39.17 1.24 4.40
N LEU A 347 -38.52 0.12 4.05
CA LEU A 347 -39.21 -1.16 3.87
C LEU A 347 -38.56 -2.24 4.75
N GLY A 348 -39.25 -2.75 5.76
CA GLY A 348 -38.69 -3.81 6.59
C GLY A 348 -39.18 -3.86 8.02
N ALA A 349 -38.56 -4.73 8.83
CA ALA A 349 -38.92 -4.98 10.22
C ALA A 349 -40.41 -5.33 10.44
N LYS A 350 -40.80 -5.47 11.71
CA LYS A 350 -42.22 -5.54 12.11
C LYS A 350 -42.78 -4.12 12.22
N ARG A 351 -44.07 -3.92 11.95
CA ARG A 351 -44.74 -2.62 12.03
C ARG A 351 -44.38 -1.79 13.26
N GLU A 352 -44.53 -2.33 14.46
CA GLU A 352 -44.23 -1.62 15.72
C GLU A 352 -42.76 -1.16 15.83
N VAL A 353 -41.83 -1.95 15.29
CA VAL A 353 -40.39 -1.64 15.29
C VAL A 353 -40.12 -0.53 14.28
N LEU A 354 -40.71 -0.65 13.09
CA LEU A 354 -40.56 0.33 12.02
C LEU A 354 -41.14 1.69 12.44
N GLU A 355 -42.36 1.73 12.97
CA GLU A 355 -42.99 2.98 13.44
C GLU A 355 -42.15 3.68 14.52
N LYS A 356 -41.62 2.93 15.50
CA LYS A 356 -40.69 3.48 16.50
C LYS A 356 -39.37 3.97 15.91
N ALA A 357 -38.84 3.27 14.92
CA ALA A 357 -37.62 3.70 14.22
C ALA A 357 -37.88 5.00 13.45
N ILE A 358 -38.99 5.11 12.72
CA ILE A 358 -39.40 6.32 11.99
C ILE A 358 -39.59 7.50 12.94
N MET A 359 -40.23 7.30 14.10
CA MET A 359 -40.38 8.35 15.11
C MET A 359 -39.02 8.93 15.53
N LYS A 360 -38.06 8.07 15.88
CA LYS A 360 -36.71 8.49 16.27
C LYS A 360 -35.91 9.11 15.13
N ILE A 361 -36.10 8.62 13.90
CA ILE A 361 -35.49 9.22 12.72
C ILE A 361 -36.01 10.65 12.52
N LYS A 362 -37.33 10.88 12.67
CA LYS A 362 -37.92 12.22 12.59
C LYS A 362 -37.45 13.16 13.72
N GLU A 363 -37.23 12.63 14.92
CA GLU A 363 -36.64 13.41 16.03
C GLU A 363 -35.21 13.87 15.70
N GLN A 364 -34.42 13.04 15.03
CA GLN A 364 -33.01 13.33 14.71
C GLN A 364 -32.83 14.10 13.40
N PHE A 365 -33.75 13.91 12.44
CA PHE A 365 -33.74 14.54 11.13
C PHE A 365 -35.12 15.16 10.83
N PRO A 366 -35.50 16.29 11.47
CA PRO A 366 -36.83 16.88 11.35
C PRO A 366 -37.21 17.33 9.94
N ALA A 367 -36.22 17.65 9.10
CA ALA A 367 -36.44 18.11 7.72
C ALA A 367 -36.32 16.98 6.68
N LEU A 368 -36.16 15.73 7.10
CA LEU A 368 -36.07 14.58 6.21
C LEU A 368 -37.40 14.31 5.49
N LYS A 369 -37.34 14.20 4.15
CA LYS A 369 -38.51 13.82 3.34
C LYS A 369 -38.73 12.31 3.36
N ILE A 370 -39.63 11.86 4.22
CA ILE A 370 -40.06 10.46 4.26
C ILE A 370 -41.18 10.26 3.21
N ALA A 371 -40.85 9.55 2.12
CA ALA A 371 -41.77 9.23 1.05
C ALA A 371 -42.84 8.22 1.47
N GLY A 372 -42.50 7.34 2.41
CA GLY A 372 -43.38 6.33 2.97
C GLY A 372 -42.60 5.26 3.73
N TYR A 373 -43.33 4.36 4.40
CA TYR A 373 -42.73 3.21 5.04
C TYR A 373 -43.71 2.04 5.09
N HIS A 374 -43.19 0.81 5.01
CA HIS A 374 -43.99 -0.41 5.09
C HIS A 374 -43.21 -1.53 5.80
N GLU A 375 -43.91 -2.39 6.53
CA GLU A 375 -43.27 -3.53 7.21
C GLU A 375 -42.74 -4.58 6.23
N GLY A 376 -41.79 -5.40 6.66
CA GLY A 376 -41.07 -6.36 5.80
C GLY A 376 -41.70 -7.75 5.68
N TYR A 377 -42.76 -8.03 6.43
CA TYR A 377 -43.43 -9.33 6.48
C TYR A 377 -44.80 -9.25 5.80
N PHE A 378 -44.81 -9.04 4.49
CA PHE A 378 -46.03 -8.95 3.69
C PHE A 378 -46.29 -10.24 2.88
N VAL A 379 -47.57 -10.55 2.69
CA VAL A 379 -48.05 -11.65 1.83
C VAL A 379 -48.25 -11.15 0.40
N GLU A 380 -48.80 -9.95 0.24
CA GLU A 380 -49.11 -9.34 -1.06
C GLU A 380 -47.97 -8.41 -1.53
N GLU A 381 -47.05 -8.94 -2.34
CA GLU A 381 -45.92 -8.17 -2.88
C GLU A 381 -46.37 -7.08 -3.86
N SER A 382 -47.46 -7.29 -4.60
CA SER A 382 -47.98 -6.33 -5.59
C SER A 382 -48.40 -5.00 -4.95
N ALA A 383 -49.12 -5.04 -3.84
CA ALA A 383 -49.58 -3.85 -3.13
C ALA A 383 -48.40 -3.01 -2.60
N VAL A 384 -47.37 -3.68 -2.07
CA VAL A 384 -46.15 -3.00 -1.60
C VAL A 384 -45.39 -2.34 -2.75
N ARG A 385 -45.27 -3.02 -3.90
CA ARG A 385 -44.64 -2.44 -5.10
C ARG A 385 -45.39 -1.20 -5.59
N GLU A 386 -46.71 -1.25 -5.62
CA GLU A 386 -47.53 -0.11 -6.03
C GLU A 386 -47.36 1.07 -5.06
N MET A 387 -47.38 0.82 -3.75
CA MET A 387 -47.13 1.85 -2.74
C MET A 387 -45.75 2.52 -2.93
N VAL A 388 -44.71 1.73 -3.14
CA VAL A 388 -43.35 2.26 -3.36
C VAL A 388 -43.29 3.06 -4.65
N ARG A 389 -43.94 2.59 -5.73
CA ARG A 389 -44.00 3.30 -7.02
C ARG A 389 -44.71 4.65 -6.87
N ASN A 390 -45.87 4.66 -6.22
CA ASN A 390 -46.66 5.89 -5.98
C ASN A 390 -45.92 6.89 -5.08
N ALA A 391 -45.12 6.41 -4.13
CA ALA A 391 -44.31 7.27 -3.26
C ALA A 391 -43.15 7.95 -4.02
N SER A 392 -42.74 7.41 -5.18
CA SER A 392 -41.64 7.92 -6.02
C SER A 392 -40.37 8.29 -5.21
N PRO A 393 -39.80 7.35 -4.43
CA PRO A 393 -38.61 7.63 -3.65
C PRO A 393 -37.36 7.70 -4.52
N GLU A 394 -36.37 8.44 -4.04
CA GLU A 394 -35.01 8.46 -4.60
C GLU A 394 -34.13 7.41 -3.92
N ILE A 395 -34.43 7.11 -2.66
CA ILE A 395 -33.69 6.15 -1.83
C ILE A 395 -34.66 5.16 -1.18
N LEU A 396 -34.39 3.87 -1.36
CA LEU A 396 -35.10 2.78 -0.70
C LEU A 396 -34.17 2.05 0.30
N LEU A 397 -34.52 2.12 1.59
CA LEU A 397 -33.84 1.38 2.65
C LEU A 397 -34.60 0.10 2.99
N VAL A 398 -33.99 -1.06 2.75
CA VAL A 398 -34.62 -2.38 2.95
C VAL A 398 -34.03 -3.12 4.14
N GLY A 399 -34.84 -3.37 5.18
CA GLY A 399 -34.46 -4.06 6.42
C GLY A 399 -35.23 -5.37 6.63
N MET A 400 -35.13 -6.30 5.68
CA MET A 400 -35.78 -7.63 5.78
C MET A 400 -34.86 -8.69 6.42
N GLY A 401 -33.55 -8.43 6.46
CA GLY A 401 -32.57 -9.28 7.11
C GLY A 401 -32.03 -10.41 6.22
N GLY A 402 -30.74 -10.69 6.38
CA GLY A 402 -30.02 -11.68 5.56
C GLY A 402 -30.02 -11.31 4.08
N ILE A 403 -29.79 -12.30 3.22
CA ILE A 403 -29.67 -12.13 1.76
C ILE A 403 -31.01 -11.87 1.05
N ARG A 404 -32.14 -11.98 1.76
CA ARG A 404 -33.48 -11.85 1.18
C ARG A 404 -33.76 -10.43 0.69
N GLN A 405 -33.19 -9.43 1.37
CA GLN A 405 -33.36 -8.03 1.01
C GLN A 405 -32.69 -7.72 -0.34
N GLU A 406 -31.47 -8.20 -0.60
CA GLU A 406 -30.80 -8.00 -1.88
C GLU A 406 -31.52 -8.73 -3.02
N LYS A 407 -31.97 -9.97 -2.78
CA LYS A 407 -32.78 -10.73 -3.76
C LYS A 407 -34.09 -10.00 -4.09
N TRP A 408 -34.78 -9.48 -3.08
CA TRP A 408 -36.02 -8.74 -3.28
C TRP A 408 -35.78 -7.45 -4.07
N ILE A 409 -34.72 -6.70 -3.76
CA ILE A 409 -34.37 -5.47 -4.48
C ILE A 409 -34.10 -5.79 -5.96
N VAL A 410 -33.27 -6.79 -6.26
CA VAL A 410 -32.91 -7.13 -7.65
C VAL A 410 -34.11 -7.67 -8.43
N LYS A 411 -34.96 -8.50 -7.80
CA LYS A 411 -36.21 -8.98 -8.39
C LYS A 411 -37.14 -7.82 -8.79
N ASN A 412 -37.12 -6.73 -8.01
CA ASN A 412 -37.98 -5.56 -8.18
C ASN A 412 -37.24 -4.35 -8.78
N ARG A 413 -36.15 -4.58 -9.53
CA ARG A 413 -35.35 -3.52 -10.16
C ARG A 413 -36.13 -2.66 -11.14
N ASP A 414 -37.27 -3.15 -11.65
CA ASP A 414 -38.18 -2.42 -12.54
C ASP A 414 -38.91 -1.25 -11.83
N LEU A 415 -38.84 -1.18 -10.50
CA LEU A 415 -39.25 0.02 -9.77
C LEU A 415 -38.36 1.23 -10.09
N ASN A 416 -37.16 1.00 -10.65
CA ASN A 416 -36.18 2.02 -11.08
C ASN A 416 -35.93 3.12 -10.03
N ILE A 417 -35.87 2.72 -8.76
CA ILE A 417 -35.51 3.64 -7.67
C ILE A 417 -34.01 3.90 -7.78
N PRO A 418 -33.55 5.15 -7.75
CA PRO A 418 -32.14 5.48 -7.93
C PRO A 418 -31.22 4.71 -6.97
N ILE A 419 -31.49 4.74 -5.67
CA ILE A 419 -30.66 4.06 -4.67
C ILE A 419 -31.46 2.98 -3.94
N ASN A 420 -30.94 1.76 -3.95
CA ASN A 420 -31.52 0.64 -3.21
C ASN A 420 -30.46 0.01 -2.32
N ILE A 421 -30.70 -0.01 -1.01
CA ILE A 421 -29.73 -0.51 -0.04
C ILE A 421 -30.38 -1.44 0.99
N GLY A 422 -29.76 -2.60 1.17
CA GLY A 422 -30.08 -3.51 2.25
C GLY A 422 -29.43 -3.06 3.56
N ILE A 423 -30.22 -2.78 4.60
CA ILE A 423 -29.75 -2.30 5.92
C ILE A 423 -29.96 -3.32 7.04
N GLY A 424 -30.45 -4.52 6.73
CA GLY A 424 -30.60 -5.62 7.68
C GLY A 424 -31.40 -5.23 8.93
N GLY A 425 -30.87 -5.55 10.11
CA GLY A 425 -31.51 -5.27 11.40
C GLY A 425 -31.35 -3.84 11.93
N SER A 426 -31.05 -2.86 11.06
CA SER A 426 -30.83 -1.47 11.49
C SER A 426 -32.06 -0.84 12.14
N PHE A 427 -33.27 -1.19 11.67
CA PHE A 427 -34.53 -0.73 12.28
C PHE A 427 -34.71 -1.18 13.74
N ASP A 428 -34.30 -2.40 14.11
CA ASP A 428 -34.33 -2.86 15.50
C ASP A 428 -33.39 -2.05 16.41
N VAL A 429 -32.30 -1.52 15.87
CA VAL A 429 -31.37 -0.67 16.60
C VAL A 429 -31.90 0.75 16.71
N TRP A 430 -32.36 1.34 15.60
CA TRP A 430 -32.90 2.70 15.58
C TRP A 430 -34.15 2.83 16.45
N SER A 431 -35.03 1.83 16.46
CA SER A 431 -36.19 1.79 17.38
C SER A 431 -35.79 1.71 18.86
N GLY A 432 -34.55 1.34 19.17
CA GLY A 432 -34.03 1.12 20.54
C GLY A 432 -34.39 -0.25 21.13
N LYS A 433 -35.03 -1.13 20.35
CA LYS A 433 -35.33 -2.51 20.76
C LYS A 433 -34.06 -3.32 21.00
N VAL A 434 -33.01 -3.07 20.21
CA VAL A 434 -31.69 -3.71 20.36
C VAL A 434 -30.64 -2.67 20.67
N LYS A 435 -29.94 -2.83 21.82
CA LYS A 435 -28.77 -2.01 22.15
C LYS A 435 -27.54 -2.49 21.38
N ARG A 436 -26.77 -1.55 20.83
CA ARG A 436 -25.48 -1.87 20.19
C ARG A 436 -24.42 -2.26 21.22
N ALA A 437 -23.40 -2.97 20.76
CA ALA A 437 -22.23 -3.26 21.57
C ALA A 437 -21.48 -1.96 21.97
N PRO A 438 -20.79 -1.94 23.12
CA PRO A 438 -19.94 -0.82 23.53
C PRO A 438 -18.94 -0.41 22.43
N ALA A 439 -18.57 0.87 22.37
CA ALA A 439 -17.74 1.41 21.29
C ALA A 439 -16.40 0.67 21.12
N TRP A 440 -15.75 0.28 22.22
CA TRP A 440 -14.49 -0.47 22.17
C TRP A 440 -14.65 -1.86 21.54
N VAL A 441 -15.77 -2.56 21.81
CA VAL A 441 -16.12 -3.87 21.22
C VAL A 441 -16.30 -3.75 19.70
N ARG A 442 -16.95 -2.67 19.26
CA ARG A 442 -17.14 -2.35 17.84
C ARG A 442 -15.82 -2.04 17.15
N LYS A 443 -14.96 -1.24 17.80
CA LYS A 443 -13.65 -0.85 17.27
C LYS A 443 -12.75 -2.06 16.99
N ILE A 444 -12.70 -3.02 17.91
CA ILE A 444 -11.92 -4.26 17.72
C ILE A 444 -12.60 -5.30 16.83
N GLY A 445 -13.85 -5.06 16.39
CA GLY A 445 -14.55 -5.90 15.42
C GLY A 445 -15.19 -7.18 15.97
N ILE A 446 -15.35 -7.31 17.29
CA ILE A 446 -15.95 -8.49 17.93
C ILE A 446 -17.43 -8.30 18.27
N GLU A 447 -18.11 -7.31 17.66
CA GLU A 447 -19.54 -7.08 17.87
C GLU A 447 -20.39 -8.32 17.56
N TRP A 448 -19.96 -9.16 16.61
CA TRP A 448 -20.61 -10.44 16.31
C TRP A 448 -20.61 -11.39 17.52
N LEU A 449 -19.51 -11.45 18.28
CA LEU A 449 -19.36 -12.30 19.46
C LEU A 449 -20.21 -11.76 20.61
N TYR A 450 -20.16 -10.44 20.84
CA TYR A 450 -21.03 -9.79 21.81
C TYR A 450 -22.51 -10.08 21.53
N ARG A 451 -22.94 -9.97 20.27
CA ARG A 451 -24.32 -10.26 19.87
C ARG A 451 -24.67 -11.75 20.01
N ALA A 452 -23.73 -12.66 19.77
CA ALA A 452 -23.96 -14.10 19.96
C ALA A 452 -24.18 -14.45 21.44
N VAL A 453 -23.46 -13.78 22.35
CA VAL A 453 -23.63 -13.95 23.80
C VAL A 453 -24.96 -13.35 24.29
N VAL A 454 -25.29 -12.15 23.83
CA VAL A 454 -26.52 -11.43 24.25
C VAL A 454 -27.78 -12.01 23.59
N GLN A 455 -27.67 -12.67 22.43
CA GLN A 455 -28.78 -13.23 21.66
C GLN A 455 -28.47 -14.69 21.27
N PRO A 456 -28.78 -15.67 22.14
CA PRO A 456 -28.43 -17.08 21.95
C PRO A 456 -28.98 -17.67 20.65
N GLU A 457 -30.15 -17.19 20.20
CA GLU A 457 -30.78 -17.48 18.90
C GLU A 457 -29.80 -17.34 17.71
N ARG A 458 -28.80 -16.45 17.84
CA ARG A 458 -27.81 -16.15 16.80
C ARG A 458 -26.62 -17.10 16.80
N LEU A 459 -26.48 -17.99 17.79
CA LEU A 459 -25.38 -18.96 17.86
C LEU A 459 -25.36 -19.90 16.63
N GLY A 460 -26.52 -20.19 16.04
CA GLY A 460 -26.61 -20.96 14.79
C GLY A 460 -25.85 -20.33 13.61
N ARG A 461 -25.61 -19.01 13.66
CA ARG A 461 -24.86 -18.27 12.63
C ARG A 461 -23.34 -18.40 12.78
N LEU A 462 -22.84 -18.96 13.89
CA LEU A 462 -21.41 -19.24 14.08
C LEU A 462 -20.89 -20.27 13.07
N LYS A 463 -21.74 -21.21 12.63
CA LYS A 463 -21.41 -22.17 11.58
C LYS A 463 -20.97 -21.47 10.28
N ASN A 464 -21.61 -20.36 9.94
CA ASN A 464 -21.29 -19.56 8.75
C ASN A 464 -19.89 -18.93 8.83
N ILE A 465 -19.47 -18.52 10.03
CA ILE A 465 -18.13 -17.96 10.27
C ILE A 465 -17.05 -19.05 10.12
N LEU A 466 -17.31 -20.26 10.63
CA LEU A 466 -16.41 -21.40 10.50
C LEU A 466 -16.27 -21.83 9.02
N VAL A 467 -17.37 -21.88 8.28
CA VAL A 467 -17.37 -22.17 6.83
C VAL A 467 -16.56 -21.12 6.07
N LEU A 468 -16.76 -19.83 6.35
CA LEU A 468 -15.95 -18.76 5.73
C LEU A 468 -14.46 -18.94 6.06
N SER A 469 -14.12 -19.21 7.32
CA SER A 469 -12.73 -19.36 7.76
C SER A 469 -12.04 -20.54 7.07
N PHE A 470 -12.73 -21.68 6.96
CA PHE A 470 -12.24 -22.86 6.27
C PHE A 470 -12.05 -22.63 4.76
N LYS A 471 -12.99 -21.95 4.10
CA LYS A 471 -12.87 -21.68 2.66
C LYS A 471 -11.86 -20.58 2.34
N LEU A 472 -11.69 -19.57 3.19
CA LEU A 472 -10.59 -18.62 3.09
C LEU A 472 -9.23 -19.31 3.20
N LEU A 473 -9.11 -20.37 4.00
CA LEU A 473 -7.89 -21.19 4.05
C LEU A 473 -7.63 -21.90 2.71
N LEU A 474 -8.66 -22.50 2.11
CA LEU A 474 -8.57 -23.24 0.84
C LEU A 474 -8.45 -22.35 -0.42
N GLY A 475 -8.77 -21.06 -0.33
CA GLY A 475 -8.65 -20.13 -1.46
C GLY A 475 -9.64 -20.38 -2.60
N ARG A 476 -10.72 -21.15 -2.37
CA ARG A 476 -11.73 -21.52 -3.36
C ARG A 476 -13.13 -21.17 -2.84
N ILE A 477 -13.91 -20.43 -3.64
CA ILE A 477 -15.36 -20.26 -3.44
C ILE A 477 -16.15 -20.96 -4.54
N ASP A 478 -15.55 -21.18 -5.72
CA ASP A 478 -16.25 -21.72 -6.89
C ASP A 478 -16.37 -23.26 -6.94
N GLU A 479 -15.91 -23.98 -5.91
CA GLU A 479 -16.12 -25.44 -5.72
C GLU A 479 -16.96 -25.77 -4.49
#